data_AF-A0A6I1VQR7-F1
#
_entry.id   AF-A0A6I1VQR7-F1
#
_cell.length_a   1.000
_cell.length_b   1.000
_cell.length_c   1.000
_cell.angle_alpha   90.00
_cell.angle_beta   90.00
_cell.angle_gamma   90.00
#
_symmetry.space_group_name_H-M   'P 1'
#
loop_
_entity.id
_entity.type
_entity.pdbx_description
1 polymer ?
#
loop_
_entity_poly.entity_id
_entity_poly.type
_entity_poly.pdbx_seq_one_letter_code
_entity_poly.pdbx_strand_id
1 'polypeptide(L)' 'MVGATTATAIAIGSQVTSVPADCVSVVANNVAYQHCGPTWYQPRYVGGNVQFVVVPAPW' A
#
# COMPACT_ATOMS: atom_id res chain seq x y z
N MET A 1 12.44 15.07 -12.34
CA MET A 1 11.12 14.61 -12.82
C MET A 1 10.25 14.29 -11.62
N VAL A 2 9.35 15.22 -11.28
CA VAL A 2 8.38 15.09 -10.19
C VAL A 2 7.28 14.14 -10.67
N GLY A 3 7.32 12.90 -10.21
CA GLY A 3 6.21 11.98 -10.36
C GLY A 3 5.21 12.30 -9.26
N ALA A 4 4.24 13.16 -9.55
CA ALA A 4 3.04 13.29 -8.73
C ALA A 4 2.25 11.98 -8.85
N THR A 5 2.61 10.98 -8.03
CA THR A 5 1.73 9.84 -7.81
C THR A 5 0.72 10.29 -6.78
N THR A 6 -0.41 10.78 -7.28
CA THR A 6 -1.62 10.89 -6.49
C THR A 6 -1.80 9.55 -5.78
N ALA A 7 -1.76 9.55 -4.45
CA ALA A 7 -2.37 8.50 -3.66
C ALA A 7 -3.86 8.57 -4.01
N THR A 8 -4.28 7.93 -5.09
CA THR A 8 -5.69 7.68 -5.31
C THR A 8 -6.13 6.98 -4.03
N ALA A 9 -7.10 7.56 -3.32
CA ALA A 9 -7.74 6.90 -2.20
C ALA A 9 -8.47 5.70 -2.80
N ILE A 10 -7.79 4.57 -2.90
CA ILE A 10 -8.34 3.39 -3.56
C ILE A 10 -9.15 2.62 -2.53
N ALA A 11 -10.31 2.12 -2.97
CA ALA A 11 -11.17 1.33 -2.12
C ALA A 11 -10.42 0.12 -1.56
N ILE A 12 -10.77 -0.30 -0.36
CA ILE A 12 -10.28 -1.55 0.24
C ILE A 12 -10.49 -2.70 -0.74
N GLY A 13 -9.46 -3.53 -0.94
CA GLY A 13 -9.42 -4.59 -1.94
C GLY A 13 -8.83 -4.19 -3.29
N SER A 14 -8.51 -2.91 -3.50
CA SER A 14 -7.86 -2.47 -4.73
C SER A 14 -6.37 -2.81 -4.73
N GLN A 15 -5.81 -3.00 -5.92
CA GLN A 15 -4.43 -3.45 -6.09
C GLN A 15 -3.64 -2.37 -6.84
N VAL A 16 -2.53 -1.93 -6.28
CA VAL A 16 -1.62 -0.95 -6.88
C VAL A 16 -0.25 -1.54 -7.06
N THR A 17 0.43 -1.13 -8.12
CA THR A 17 1.84 -1.50 -8.36
C THR A 17 2.82 -0.50 -7.77
N SER A 18 2.34 0.67 -7.34
CA SER A 18 3.17 1.72 -6.78
C SER A 18 2.42 2.48 -5.70
N VAL A 19 3.15 2.83 -4.65
CA VAL A 19 2.65 3.52 -3.47
C VAL A 19 3.43 4.83 -3.34
N PRO A 20 2.79 5.99 -3.06
CA PRO A 20 3.48 7.26 -2.95
C PRO A 20 4.55 7.26 -1.85
N ALA A 21 5.57 8.12 -1.99
CA ALA A 21 6.71 8.18 -1.06
C ALA A 21 6.37 8.70 0.34
N ASP A 22 5.16 9.24 0.54
CA ASP A 22 4.68 9.73 1.84
C ASP A 22 4.24 8.59 2.79
N CYS A 23 4.27 7.35 2.30
CA CYS A 23 3.80 6.21 3.06
C CYS A 23 4.87 5.66 4.01
N VAL A 24 4.45 5.40 5.24
CA VAL A 24 5.32 4.83 6.28
C VAL A 24 5.15 3.31 6.32
N SER A 25 6.26 2.60 6.47
CA SER A 25 6.21 1.15 6.65
C SER A 25 5.94 0.83 8.12
N VAL A 26 4.83 0.13 8.38
CA VAL A 26 4.40 -0.28 9.72
C VAL A 26 4.23 -1.79 9.72
N VAL A 27 4.94 -2.47 10.63
CA VAL A 27 4.80 -3.91 10.81
C VAL A 27 3.71 -4.17 11.85
N ALA A 28 2.63 -4.82 11.44
CA ALA A 28 1.53 -5.23 12.32
C ALA A 28 1.32 -6.74 12.19
N ASN A 29 1.11 -7.46 13.31
CA ASN A 29 0.93 -8.91 13.30
C ASN A 29 2.01 -9.69 12.50
N ASN A 30 3.27 -9.24 12.59
CA ASN A 30 4.40 -9.82 11.86
C ASN A 30 4.30 -9.72 10.31
N VAL A 31 3.45 -8.81 9.81
CA VAL A 31 3.29 -8.47 8.39
C VAL A 31 3.65 -7.01 8.18
N ALA A 32 4.50 -6.72 7.19
CA ALA A 32 4.83 -5.35 6.82
C ALA A 32 3.69 -4.74 5.99
N TYR A 33 3.12 -3.65 6.46
CA TYR A 33 2.12 -2.86 5.76
C TYR A 33 2.69 -1.47 5.43
N GLN A 34 2.30 -0.91 4.30
CA GLN A 34 2.56 0.49 3.98
C GLN A 34 1.33 1.29 4.39
N HIS A 35 1.49 2.18 5.35
CA HIS A 35 0.45 3.08 5.83
C HIS A 35 0.58 4.44 5.16
N CYS A 36 -0.43 4.81 4.38
CA CYS A 36 -0.49 6.05 3.62
C CYS A 36 -1.68 6.88 4.12
N GLY A 37 -1.48 7.70 5.15
CA GLY A 37 -2.54 8.53 5.72
C GLY A 37 -3.69 7.70 6.31
N PRO A 38 -4.85 7.55 5.64
CA PRO A 38 -5.95 6.69 6.09
C PRO A 38 -5.93 5.26 5.50
N THR A 39 -5.06 4.97 4.53
CA THR A 39 -5.12 3.72 3.75
C THR A 39 -3.97 2.79 4.10
N TRP A 40 -4.27 1.50 4.24
CA TRP A 40 -3.30 0.43 4.52
C TRP A 40 -3.04 -0.40 3.28
N TYR A 41 -1.79 -0.72 3.01
CA TYR A 41 -1.38 -1.53 1.86
C TYR A 41 -0.53 -2.72 2.29
N GLN A 42 -0.86 -3.90 1.76
CA GLN A 42 -0.09 -5.12 1.99
C GLN A 42 0.64 -5.53 0.71
N PRO A 43 1.98 -5.70 0.73
CA PRO A 43 2.73 -6.22 -0.41
C PRO A 43 2.40 -7.70 -0.64
N ARG A 44 2.10 -8.03 -1.88
CA ARG A 44 1.79 -9.37 -2.39
C ARG A 44 2.56 -9.59 -3.66
N TYR A 45 3.28 -10.71 -3.74
CA TYR A 45 3.94 -11.11 -4.97
C TYR A 45 2.95 -11.81 -5.90
N VAL A 46 2.74 -11.25 -7.09
CA VAL A 46 1.88 -11.83 -8.13
C VAL A 46 2.70 -11.97 -9.41
N GLY A 47 2.99 -13.22 -9.81
CA GLY A 47 3.70 -13.51 -11.05
C GLY A 47 5.10 -12.89 -11.15
N GLY A 48 5.81 -12.73 -10.02
CA GLY A 48 7.16 -12.14 -9.97
C GLY A 48 7.18 -10.62 -9.81
N ASN A 49 6.02 -9.95 -9.84
CA ASN A 49 5.91 -8.52 -9.53
C ASN A 49 5.39 -8.32 -8.10
N VAL A 50 5.78 -7.21 -7.48
CA VAL A 50 5.18 -6.79 -6.21
C VAL A 50 3.94 -5.95 -6.51
N GLN A 51 2.79 -6.39 -6.04
CA GLN A 51 1.56 -5.61 -6.00
C GLN A 51 1.23 -5.32 -4.54
N PHE A 52 0.66 -4.16 -4.30
CA PHE A 52 0.19 -3.71 -3.01
C PHE A 52 -1.33 -3.77 -3.01
N VAL A 53 -1.91 -4.59 -2.14
CA VAL A 53 -3.36 -4.68 -1.96
C VAL A 53 -3.77 -3.75 -0.83
N VAL A 54 -4.78 -2.92 -1.07
CA VAL A 54 -5.40 -2.09 -0.04
C VAL A 54 -6.15 -3.00 0.92
N VAL A 55 -5.83 -2.89 2.19
CA VAL A 55 -6.48 -3.61 3.28
C VAL A 55 -7.09 -2.60 4.26
N PRO A 56 -8.07 -3.00 5.09
CA PRO A 56 -8.47 -2.19 6.22
C PRO A 56 -7.34 -2.12 7.27
N ALA A 57 -7.43 -1.14 8.17
CA ALA A 57 -6.53 -1.06 9.32
C ALA A 57 -6.61 -2.37 10.14
N PRO A 58 -5.46 -2.94 10.55
CA PRO A 58 -5.44 -4.18 11.32
C PRO A 58 -5.78 -4.01 12.83
N TRP A 59 -6.20 -2.81 13.27
CA TRP A 59 -6.59 -2.47 14.65
C TRP A 59 -7.82 -1.59 14.72
#